data_AF-A0A9P5AGI9-F1
#
_entry.id   AF-A0A9P5AGI9-F1
#
_cell.length_a   1.000
_cell.length_b   1.000
_cell.length_c   1.000
_cell.angle_alpha   90.00
_cell.angle_beta   90.00
_cell.angle_gamma   90.00
#
_symmetry.space_group_name_H-M   'P 1'
#
loop_
_entity.id
_entity.type
_entity.pdbx_description
1 polymer ?
#
loop_
_entity_poly.entity_id
_entity_poly.type
_entity_poly.pdbx_seq_one_letter_code
_entity_poly.pdbx_strand_id
1 'polypeptide(L)'
;MSVNVRPSHVSDEVLATRLELVARLEKQLANTKQWYDFEDPQDYRKARAGGTHGFERPVLNDKARLVYAPGRGGQKIEIRVIGPPGQSKGVFLHFHAGGWVIGSNASYDAYLTRISEASGLTVASVEYRLAPEHPFPAGRDDCVDAALFSLSKQGICDLGASLRVLGGESAGAWFAVAVALELRDTYGIDLQSKIAAICAGYGIYDLTYTPSLLSQKRNIVISKELMMKFAEAAFGHIPFRDRKRPDVSLLYKDLSNLPPAHFLVGTIDPLLDDSIFMAAKWITVGSEAELEIIEGACHAFTLFPMGEATEQGIQAVVGFLHRQLEKVHT
;
A
#
# COMPACT_ATOMS: atom_id res chain seq x y z
N MET A 1 -13.23 -1.75 24.49
CA MET A 1 -12.24 -1.35 23.47
C MET A 1 -12.45 0.12 23.18
N SER A 2 -11.42 0.96 23.29
CA SER A 2 -11.50 2.40 23.00
C SER A 2 -10.64 2.71 21.78
N VAL A 3 -11.24 3.24 20.71
CA VAL A 3 -10.47 3.80 19.58
C VAL A 3 -10.01 5.19 20.03
N ASN A 4 -8.75 5.31 20.46
CA ASN A 4 -8.15 6.60 20.77
C ASN A 4 -7.65 7.22 19.47
N VAL A 5 -8.51 7.96 18.77
CA VAL A 5 -8.07 8.81 17.65
C VAL A 5 -7.50 10.09 18.26
N ARG A 6 -6.18 10.16 18.40
CA ARG A 6 -5.48 11.40 18.71
C ARG A 6 -4.77 11.83 17.44
N PRO A 7 -5.29 12.81 16.68
CA PRO A 7 -4.47 13.44 15.66
C PRO A 7 -3.19 13.91 16.35
N SER A 8 -2.04 13.53 15.80
CA SER A 8 -0.74 14.01 16.27
C SER A 8 -0.67 15.50 15.94
N HIS A 9 -1.23 16.34 16.83
CA HIS A 9 -1.27 17.78 16.66
C HIS A 9 0.16 18.32 16.62
N VAL A 10 0.48 19.03 15.55
CA VAL A 10 1.77 19.70 15.39
C VAL A 10 1.63 21.19 15.74
N SER A 11 2.75 21.89 15.90
CA SER A 11 2.70 23.34 16.08
C SER A 11 2.16 24.02 14.81
N ASP A 12 1.58 25.20 14.96
CA ASP A 12 1.07 26.00 13.83
C ASP A 12 2.16 26.26 12.77
N GLU A 13 3.42 26.42 13.20
CA GLU A 13 4.57 26.60 12.31
C GLU A 13 4.86 25.35 11.46
N VAL A 14 4.82 24.16 12.08
CA VAL A 14 5.00 22.88 11.37
C VAL A 14 3.82 22.65 10.42
N LEU A 15 2.60 22.92 10.87
CA LEU A 15 1.41 22.80 10.02
C LEU A 15 1.49 23.75 8.82
N ALA A 16 1.84 25.01 9.02
CA ALA A 16 2.02 25.97 7.93
C ALA A 16 3.05 25.48 6.91
N THR A 17 4.19 24.97 7.38
CA THR A 17 5.23 24.39 6.52
C THR A 17 4.70 23.20 5.70
N ARG A 18 3.98 22.27 6.34
CA ARG A 18 3.37 21.12 5.65
C ARG A 18 2.39 21.58 4.56
N LEU A 19 1.54 22.56 4.87
CA LEU A 19 0.56 23.11 3.93
C LEU A 19 1.22 23.82 2.73
N GLU A 20 2.33 24.52 2.94
CA GLU A 20 3.12 25.12 1.86
C GLU A 20 3.73 24.06 0.93
N LEU A 21 4.28 22.98 1.50
CA LEU A 21 4.80 21.84 0.73
C LEU A 21 3.69 21.20 -0.11
N VAL A 22 2.51 21.00 0.47
CA VAL A 22 1.33 20.44 -0.22
C VAL A 22 0.89 21.36 -1.36
N ALA A 23 0.80 22.67 -1.13
CA ALA A 23 0.44 23.63 -2.18
C ALA A 23 1.46 23.66 -3.32
N ARG A 24 2.75 23.54 -3.00
CA ARG A 24 3.82 23.45 -4.00
C ARG A 24 3.71 22.17 -4.82
N LEU A 25 3.47 21.03 -4.16
CA LEU A 25 3.28 19.75 -4.84
C LEU A 25 2.06 19.78 -5.76
N GLU A 26 0.93 20.32 -5.29
CA GLU A 26 -0.28 20.49 -6.10
C GLU A 26 0.01 21.29 -7.37
N LYS A 27 0.73 22.41 -7.24
CA LYS A 27 1.12 23.24 -8.38
C LYS A 27 2.06 22.51 -9.35
N GLN A 28 3.00 21.72 -8.83
CA GLN A 28 3.92 20.92 -9.66
C GLN A 28 3.17 19.84 -10.46
N LEU A 29 2.19 19.19 -9.84
CA LEU A 29 1.42 18.11 -10.46
C LEU A 29 0.31 18.59 -11.38
N ALA A 30 -0.13 19.84 -11.27
CA ALA A 30 -1.27 20.39 -12.02
C ALA A 30 -1.16 20.25 -13.55
N ASN A 31 0.06 20.25 -14.09
CA ASN A 31 0.32 20.14 -15.53
C ASN A 31 0.96 18.79 -15.92
N THR A 32 1.09 17.87 -14.99
CA THR A 32 1.65 16.54 -15.27
C THR A 32 0.60 15.70 -15.98
N LYS A 33 0.97 15.11 -17.12
CA LYS A 33 0.10 14.16 -17.83
C LYS A 33 -0.27 13.01 -16.92
N GLN A 34 -1.53 12.61 -16.96
CA GLN A 34 -2.05 11.43 -16.29
C GLN A 34 -1.98 10.22 -17.21
N TRP A 35 -2.12 9.02 -16.65
CA TRP A 35 -2.02 7.76 -17.41
C TRP A 35 -3.06 7.66 -18.53
N TYR A 36 -4.22 8.27 -18.36
CA TYR A 36 -5.29 8.31 -19.37
C TYR A 36 -5.10 9.41 -20.44
N ASP A 37 -4.05 10.24 -20.32
CA ASP A 37 -3.66 11.20 -21.37
C ASP A 37 -2.67 10.57 -22.38
N PHE A 38 -2.22 9.34 -22.11
CA PHE A 38 -1.43 8.52 -23.03
C PHE A 38 -2.36 7.61 -23.83
N GLU A 39 -1.93 7.22 -25.04
CA GLU A 39 -2.70 6.28 -25.88
C GLU A 39 -2.83 4.90 -25.22
N ASP A 40 -1.75 4.46 -24.56
CA ASP A 40 -1.68 3.21 -23.81
C ASP A 40 -1.12 3.51 -22.39
N PRO A 41 -1.78 3.05 -21.30
CA PRO A 41 -1.24 3.13 -19.94
C PRO A 41 0.17 2.55 -19.80
N GLN A 42 0.54 1.57 -20.61
CA GLN A 42 1.89 1.02 -20.66
C GLN A 42 2.94 2.08 -21.05
N ASP A 43 2.60 3.03 -21.91
CA ASP A 43 3.52 4.11 -22.28
C ASP A 43 3.69 5.13 -21.16
N TYR A 44 2.64 5.38 -20.38
CA TYR A 44 2.77 6.13 -19.13
C TYR A 44 3.73 5.44 -18.16
N ARG A 45 3.60 4.12 -17.97
CA ARG A 45 4.48 3.32 -17.10
C ARG A 45 5.94 3.38 -17.56
N LYS A 46 6.19 3.21 -18.87
CA LYS A 46 7.54 3.38 -19.45
C LYS A 46 8.06 4.80 -19.24
N ALA A 47 7.22 5.82 -19.42
CA ALA A 47 7.63 7.21 -19.22
C ALA A 47 8.02 7.49 -17.76
N ARG A 48 7.26 6.97 -16.78
CA ARG A 48 7.58 7.02 -15.35
C ARG A 48 8.89 6.30 -15.05
N ALA A 49 9.06 5.06 -15.51
CA ALA A 49 10.27 4.27 -15.26
C ALA A 49 11.53 4.90 -15.89
N GLY A 50 11.38 5.50 -17.08
CA GLY A 50 12.46 6.13 -17.82
C GLY A 50 12.79 7.57 -17.41
N GLY A 51 11.94 8.22 -16.60
CA GLY A 51 12.07 9.65 -16.29
C GLY A 51 11.91 10.53 -17.53
N THR A 52 10.91 10.24 -18.36
CA THR A 52 10.60 11.03 -19.57
C THR A 52 9.27 11.76 -19.41
N HIS A 53 8.89 12.61 -20.36
CA HIS A 53 7.62 13.35 -20.32
C HIS A 53 7.40 14.22 -19.06
N GLY A 54 8.50 14.73 -18.49
CA GLY A 54 8.50 15.55 -17.27
C GLY A 54 8.51 14.76 -15.96
N PHE A 55 8.57 13.43 -16.02
CA PHE A 55 8.79 12.61 -14.83
C PHE A 55 10.26 12.56 -14.44
N GLU A 56 10.53 12.57 -13.14
CA GLU A 56 11.84 12.23 -12.63
C GLU A 56 12.02 10.70 -12.64
N ARG A 57 13.23 10.26 -12.94
CA ARG A 57 13.56 8.84 -12.91
C ARG A 57 13.52 8.32 -11.47
N PRO A 58 12.88 7.18 -11.18
CA PRO A 58 12.91 6.58 -9.85
C PRO A 58 14.34 6.31 -9.39
N VAL A 59 14.62 6.59 -8.12
CA VAL A 59 15.87 6.21 -7.47
C VAL A 59 15.82 4.71 -7.19
N LEU A 60 16.66 3.95 -7.88
CA LEU A 60 16.75 2.49 -7.74
C LEU A 60 17.85 2.10 -6.74
N ASN A 61 17.61 1.05 -5.98
CA ASN A 61 18.61 0.41 -5.13
C ASN A 61 19.45 -0.57 -5.98
N ASP A 62 20.76 -0.36 -6.00
CA ASP A 62 21.72 -1.15 -6.77
C ASP A 62 21.93 -2.58 -6.22
N LYS A 63 21.60 -2.79 -4.95
CA LYS A 63 21.63 -4.10 -4.27
C LYS A 63 20.31 -4.85 -4.39
N ALA A 64 19.28 -4.25 -4.97
CA ALA A 64 18.02 -4.96 -5.18
C ALA A 64 18.23 -6.13 -6.15
N ARG A 65 17.66 -7.29 -5.80
CA ARG A 65 17.71 -8.51 -6.63
C ARG A 65 16.31 -8.99 -6.97
N LEU A 66 16.20 -9.84 -7.98
CA LEU A 66 14.93 -10.41 -8.40
C LEU A 66 14.78 -11.85 -7.92
N VAL A 67 13.58 -12.18 -7.45
CA VAL A 67 13.08 -13.54 -7.17
C VAL A 67 11.83 -13.74 -8.02
N TYR A 68 11.52 -14.99 -8.37
CA TYR A 68 10.36 -15.29 -9.22
C TYR A 68 9.44 -16.28 -8.53
N ALA A 69 8.22 -15.85 -8.24
CA ALA A 69 7.17 -16.73 -7.76
C ALA A 69 6.42 -17.36 -8.96
N PRO A 70 5.95 -18.62 -8.85
CA PRO A 70 5.05 -19.19 -9.84
C PRO A 70 3.65 -18.57 -9.72
N GLY A 71 3.11 -18.08 -10.83
CA GLY A 71 1.71 -17.65 -10.93
C GLY A 71 0.79 -18.78 -11.39
N ARG A 72 -0.46 -18.76 -10.94
CA ARG A 72 -1.49 -19.77 -11.24
C ARG A 72 -1.83 -19.89 -12.74
N GLY A 73 -1.52 -18.89 -13.55
CA GLY A 73 -1.66 -18.91 -15.00
C GLY A 73 -0.41 -19.40 -15.74
N GLY A 74 0.61 -19.88 -15.02
CA GLY A 74 1.89 -20.32 -15.59
C GLY A 74 2.90 -19.20 -15.84
N GLN A 75 2.52 -17.93 -15.59
CA GLN A 75 3.43 -16.80 -15.63
C GLN A 75 4.38 -16.80 -14.43
N LYS A 76 5.54 -16.14 -14.58
CA LYS A 76 6.42 -15.83 -13.44
C LYS A 76 6.05 -14.46 -12.91
N ILE A 77 5.91 -14.36 -11.59
CA ILE A 77 5.68 -13.10 -10.88
C ILE A 77 7.02 -12.62 -10.36
N GLU A 78 7.47 -11.46 -10.83
CA GLU A 78 8.72 -10.87 -10.41
C GLU A 78 8.58 -10.24 -9.02
N ILE A 79 9.50 -10.56 -8.12
CA ILE A 79 9.58 -10.01 -6.77
C ILE A 79 10.91 -9.31 -6.63
N ARG A 80 10.88 -8.00 -6.43
CA ARG A 80 12.05 -7.17 -6.20
C ARG A 80 12.40 -7.16 -4.71
N VAL A 81 13.58 -7.65 -4.38
CA VAL A 81 14.02 -7.91 -3.00
C VAL A 81 15.12 -6.94 -2.59
N ILE A 82 14.89 -6.23 -1.49
CA ILE A 82 15.83 -5.33 -0.83
C ILE A 82 16.05 -5.85 0.60
N GLY A 83 17.28 -6.25 0.90
CA GLY A 83 17.65 -6.77 2.23
C GLY A 83 18.07 -5.66 3.21
N PRO A 84 17.98 -5.90 4.52
CA PRO A 84 18.44 -4.96 5.54
C PRO A 84 19.97 -5.05 5.74
N PRO A 85 20.58 -4.11 6.48
CA PRO A 85 21.94 -4.27 6.98
C PRO A 85 21.99 -5.43 7.99
N GLY A 86 22.46 -6.60 7.55
CA GLY A 86 22.64 -7.79 8.40
C GLY A 86 21.57 -8.86 8.21
N GLN A 87 21.36 -9.69 9.24
CA GLN A 87 20.40 -10.79 9.18
C GLN A 87 18.97 -10.25 9.29
N SER A 88 18.12 -10.65 8.35
CA SER A 88 16.73 -10.24 8.30
C SER A 88 15.89 -10.84 9.42
N LYS A 89 15.03 -10.00 10.03
CA LYS A 89 14.04 -10.40 11.06
C LYS A 89 12.78 -11.04 10.46
N GLY A 90 12.65 -11.06 9.14
CA GLY A 90 11.46 -11.49 8.43
C GLY A 90 11.31 -10.81 7.08
N VAL A 91 10.37 -11.30 6.28
CA VAL A 91 10.00 -10.65 5.01
C VAL A 91 8.80 -9.73 5.23
N PHE A 92 8.92 -8.50 4.74
CA PHE A 92 7.82 -7.60 4.41
C PHE A 92 7.47 -7.82 2.94
N LEU A 93 6.35 -8.50 2.66
CA LEU A 93 5.81 -8.61 1.31
C LEU A 93 5.01 -7.35 0.99
N HIS A 94 5.57 -6.54 0.09
CA HIS A 94 5.09 -5.22 -0.27
C HIS A 94 4.33 -5.23 -1.59
N PHE A 95 3.21 -4.51 -1.63
CA PHE A 95 2.41 -4.26 -2.81
C PHE A 95 2.41 -2.76 -3.12
N HIS A 96 2.85 -2.39 -4.33
CA HIS A 96 3.06 -0.98 -4.66
C HIS A 96 1.74 -0.19 -4.81
N ALA A 97 1.83 1.14 -4.70
CA ALA A 97 0.72 2.05 -5.01
C ALA A 97 0.48 2.18 -6.51
N GLY A 98 -0.58 2.92 -6.89
CA GLY A 98 -0.83 3.30 -8.28
C GLY A 98 -2.21 2.94 -8.83
N GLY A 99 -3.23 2.87 -7.95
CA GLY A 99 -4.62 2.70 -8.36
C GLY A 99 -4.85 1.48 -9.24
N TRP A 100 -4.09 0.40 -9.02
CA TRP A 100 -4.08 -0.85 -9.81
C TRP A 100 -3.68 -0.70 -11.29
N VAL A 101 -3.36 0.50 -11.75
CA VAL A 101 -3.11 0.80 -13.17
C VAL A 101 -1.68 1.22 -13.44
N ILE A 102 -1.01 1.86 -12.49
CA ILE A 102 0.36 2.36 -12.65
C ILE A 102 1.26 1.85 -11.52
N GLY A 103 2.56 2.16 -11.63
CA GLY A 103 3.58 1.70 -10.69
C GLY A 103 4.25 0.41 -11.16
N SER A 104 5.15 -0.08 -10.31
CA SER A 104 5.89 -1.33 -10.47
C SER A 104 6.56 -1.66 -9.13
N ASN A 105 7.09 -2.88 -9.03
CA ASN A 105 7.86 -3.36 -7.89
C ASN A 105 9.09 -2.48 -7.55
N ALA A 106 9.59 -1.71 -8.53
CA ALA A 106 10.77 -0.86 -8.46
C ALA A 106 10.45 0.64 -8.28
N SER A 107 9.16 1.02 -8.29
CA SER A 107 8.75 2.43 -8.30
C SER A 107 9.17 3.23 -7.06
N TYR A 108 9.38 2.54 -5.93
CA TYR A 108 9.56 3.15 -4.62
C TYR A 108 10.80 2.64 -3.88
N ASP A 109 11.83 2.20 -4.60
CA ASP A 109 13.07 1.63 -4.03
C ASP A 109 13.69 2.48 -2.91
N ALA A 110 13.71 3.81 -3.04
CA ALA A 110 14.22 4.68 -1.99
C ALA A 110 13.43 4.55 -0.66
N TYR A 111 12.09 4.55 -0.74
CA TYR A 111 11.22 4.34 0.41
C TYR A 111 11.37 2.92 0.98
N LEU A 112 11.34 1.90 0.11
CA LEU A 112 11.48 0.50 0.51
C LEU A 112 12.85 0.19 1.13
N THR A 113 13.91 0.86 0.68
CA THR A 113 15.24 0.78 1.29
C THR A 113 15.21 1.32 2.71
N ARG A 114 14.59 2.48 2.92
CA ARG A 114 14.45 3.07 4.26
C ARG A 114 13.65 2.16 5.20
N ILE A 115 12.57 1.55 4.71
CA ILE A 115 11.77 0.59 5.50
C ILE A 115 12.61 -0.65 5.84
N SER A 116 13.32 -1.21 4.87
CA SER A 116 14.24 -2.35 5.07
C SER A 116 15.29 -2.05 6.14
N GLU A 117 16.02 -0.95 5.98
CA GLU A 117 17.09 -0.53 6.89
C GLU A 117 16.58 -0.24 8.30
N ALA A 118 15.47 0.49 8.42
CA ALA A 118 14.96 0.93 9.71
C ALA A 118 14.24 -0.17 10.50
N SER A 119 13.58 -1.13 9.82
CA SER A 119 12.85 -2.23 10.46
C SER A 119 13.69 -3.50 10.66
N GLY A 120 14.76 -3.67 9.87
CA GLY A 120 15.53 -4.91 9.80
C GLY A 120 14.82 -6.05 9.07
N LEU A 121 13.82 -5.74 8.23
CA LEU A 121 13.10 -6.72 7.41
C LEU A 121 13.67 -6.75 5.98
N THR A 122 13.62 -7.92 5.37
CA THR A 122 13.76 -8.03 3.91
C THR A 122 12.48 -7.52 3.28
N VAL A 123 12.55 -6.46 2.47
CA VAL A 123 11.40 -5.97 1.71
C VAL A 123 11.34 -6.69 0.37
N ALA A 124 10.21 -7.32 0.08
CA ALA A 124 9.94 -8.09 -1.13
C ALA A 124 8.74 -7.47 -1.86
N SER A 125 9.00 -6.65 -2.86
CA SER A 125 7.99 -5.88 -3.62
C SER A 125 7.50 -6.68 -4.82
N VAL A 126 6.19 -6.87 -4.95
CA VAL A 126 5.58 -7.75 -5.97
C VAL A 126 5.22 -6.98 -7.25
N GLU A 127 5.64 -7.49 -8.41
CA GLU A 127 5.19 -7.04 -9.74
C GLU A 127 3.91 -7.79 -10.10
N TYR A 128 2.76 -7.23 -9.75
CA TYR A 128 1.46 -7.81 -10.08
C TYR A 128 0.92 -7.22 -11.39
N ARG A 129 0.10 -7.98 -12.11
CA ARG A 129 -0.55 -7.51 -13.34
C ARG A 129 -1.46 -6.31 -13.06
N LEU A 130 -1.41 -5.34 -13.97
CA LEU A 130 -2.11 -4.07 -13.85
C LEU A 130 -3.33 -4.00 -14.77
N ALA A 131 -4.33 -3.26 -14.32
CA ALA A 131 -5.45 -2.81 -15.12
C ALA A 131 -5.01 -1.65 -16.05
N PRO A 132 -5.73 -1.38 -17.15
CA PRO A 132 -6.91 -2.08 -17.65
C PRO A 132 -6.63 -3.38 -18.41
N GLU A 133 -5.37 -3.70 -18.72
CA GLU A 133 -4.98 -4.88 -19.49
C GLU A 133 -5.36 -6.18 -18.77
N HIS A 134 -5.24 -6.15 -17.45
CA HIS A 134 -5.58 -7.25 -16.56
C HIS A 134 -6.44 -6.71 -15.41
N PRO A 135 -7.76 -6.51 -15.63
CA PRO A 135 -8.64 -6.00 -14.59
C PRO A 135 -8.75 -6.99 -13.42
N PHE A 136 -9.39 -6.56 -12.33
CA PHE A 136 -9.67 -7.44 -11.20
C PHE A 136 -10.33 -8.75 -11.67
N PRO A 137 -9.90 -9.94 -11.17
CA PRO A 137 -9.01 -10.16 -10.03
C PRO A 137 -7.53 -10.41 -10.37
N ALA A 138 -7.06 -10.15 -11.59
CA ALA A 138 -5.74 -10.61 -12.04
C ALA A 138 -4.56 -10.19 -11.14
N GLY A 139 -4.47 -8.90 -10.78
CA GLY A 139 -3.43 -8.42 -9.87
C GLY A 139 -3.56 -9.00 -8.45
N ARG A 140 -4.78 -9.18 -7.94
CA ARG A 140 -5.02 -9.81 -6.62
C ARG A 140 -4.49 -11.24 -6.63
N ASP A 141 -4.79 -11.98 -7.69
CA ASP A 141 -4.38 -13.37 -7.84
C ASP A 141 -2.84 -13.49 -7.87
N ASP A 142 -2.15 -12.57 -8.56
CA ASP A 142 -0.67 -12.53 -8.54
C ASP A 142 -0.12 -12.22 -7.13
N CYS A 143 -0.73 -11.27 -6.41
CA CYS A 143 -0.33 -10.95 -5.04
C CYS A 143 -0.53 -12.13 -4.09
N VAL A 144 -1.61 -12.90 -4.25
CA VAL A 144 -1.89 -14.11 -3.47
C VAL A 144 -0.88 -15.20 -3.79
N ASP A 145 -0.58 -15.43 -5.07
CA ASP A 145 0.41 -16.43 -5.49
C ASP A 145 1.82 -16.08 -4.98
N ALA A 146 2.20 -14.80 -5.00
CA ALA A 146 3.45 -14.32 -4.40
C ALA A 146 3.49 -14.54 -2.87
N ALA A 147 2.37 -14.37 -2.18
CA ALA A 147 2.29 -14.60 -0.74
C ALA A 147 2.36 -16.10 -0.39
N LEU A 148 1.68 -16.97 -1.14
CA LEU A 148 1.78 -18.42 -1.01
C LEU A 148 3.21 -18.91 -1.26
N PHE A 149 3.85 -18.38 -2.31
CA PHE A 149 5.26 -18.64 -2.57
C PHE A 149 6.13 -18.22 -1.38
N SER A 150 5.93 -17.00 -0.86
CA SER A 150 6.71 -16.46 0.27
C SER A 150 6.54 -17.26 1.57
N LEU A 151 5.42 -17.95 1.76
CA LEU A 151 5.16 -18.87 2.88
C LEU A 151 5.75 -20.27 2.67
N SER A 152 6.10 -20.63 1.44
CA SER A 152 6.66 -21.94 1.11
C SER A 152 8.13 -22.07 1.55
N LYS A 153 8.61 -23.31 1.69
CA LYS A 153 10.04 -23.58 1.99
C LYS A 153 10.98 -22.94 0.97
N GLN A 154 10.60 -22.97 -0.31
CA GLN A 154 11.38 -22.37 -1.38
C GLN A 154 11.41 -20.85 -1.26
N GLY A 155 10.26 -20.21 -1.05
CA GLY A 155 10.20 -18.76 -0.87
C GLY A 155 10.97 -18.29 0.36
N ILE A 156 10.92 -19.03 1.48
CA ILE A 156 11.74 -18.72 2.66
C ILE A 156 13.23 -18.74 2.32
N CYS A 157 13.68 -19.72 1.53
CA CYS A 157 15.07 -19.82 1.09
C CYS A 157 15.43 -18.66 0.14
N ASP A 158 14.61 -18.43 -0.89
CA ASP A 158 14.88 -17.44 -1.92
C ASP A 158 14.78 -16.00 -1.42
N LEU A 159 13.92 -15.73 -0.45
CA LEU A 159 13.77 -14.40 0.17
C LEU A 159 14.72 -14.22 1.36
N GLY A 160 15.29 -15.30 1.89
CA GLY A 160 16.27 -15.30 2.97
C GLY A 160 15.69 -15.14 4.38
N ALA A 161 14.35 -15.13 4.52
CA ALA A 161 13.65 -15.08 5.79
C ALA A 161 12.19 -15.55 5.63
N SER A 162 11.51 -15.82 6.75
CA SER A 162 10.07 -16.16 6.73
C SER A 162 9.20 -14.93 6.49
N LEU A 163 8.09 -15.10 5.76
CA LEU A 163 7.07 -14.06 5.65
C LEU A 163 6.52 -13.69 7.02
N ARG A 164 6.60 -12.40 7.39
CA ARG A 164 6.11 -11.87 8.66
C ARG A 164 5.16 -10.70 8.49
N VAL A 165 5.26 -9.93 7.41
CA VAL A 165 4.48 -8.70 7.23
C VAL A 165 3.90 -8.66 5.82
N LEU A 166 2.62 -8.28 5.73
CA LEU A 166 1.99 -7.86 4.48
C LEU A 166 1.85 -6.35 4.53
N GLY A 167 2.13 -5.65 3.44
CA GLY A 167 1.87 -4.22 3.43
C GLY A 167 1.90 -3.57 2.07
N GLY A 168 1.49 -2.31 2.04
CA GLY A 168 1.47 -1.53 0.82
C GLY A 168 0.79 -0.19 1.01
N GLU A 169 0.85 0.60 -0.04
CA GLU A 169 0.38 1.98 -0.06
C GLU A 169 -0.75 2.14 -1.08
N SER A 170 -1.80 2.91 -0.74
CA SER A 170 -2.95 3.17 -1.62
C SER A 170 -3.61 1.87 -2.12
N ALA A 171 -3.65 1.64 -3.43
CA ALA A 171 -4.09 0.36 -4.01
C ALA A 171 -3.30 -0.86 -3.49
N GLY A 172 -2.03 -0.68 -3.13
CA GLY A 172 -1.21 -1.71 -2.47
C GLY A 172 -1.69 -2.06 -1.07
N ALA A 173 -2.23 -1.08 -0.33
CA ALA A 173 -2.85 -1.32 0.97
C ALA A 173 -4.16 -2.13 0.83
N TRP A 174 -4.89 -1.94 -0.27
CA TRP A 174 -6.02 -2.82 -0.62
C TRP A 174 -5.53 -4.25 -0.85
N PHE A 175 -4.42 -4.46 -1.59
CA PHE A 175 -3.86 -5.79 -1.81
C PHE A 175 -3.36 -6.45 -0.52
N ALA A 176 -2.71 -5.71 0.37
CA ALA A 176 -2.25 -6.26 1.65
C ALA A 176 -3.39 -6.88 2.45
N VAL A 177 -4.55 -6.20 2.49
CA VAL A 177 -5.75 -6.71 3.15
C VAL A 177 -6.41 -7.83 2.34
N ALA A 178 -6.55 -7.68 1.01
CA ALA A 178 -7.18 -8.68 0.16
C ALA A 178 -6.45 -10.03 0.19
N VAL A 179 -5.11 -9.99 0.16
CA VAL A 179 -4.25 -11.17 0.26
C VAL A 179 -4.43 -11.84 1.62
N ALA A 180 -4.42 -11.08 2.72
CA ALA A 180 -4.66 -11.64 4.05
C ALA A 180 -6.02 -12.36 4.10
N LEU A 181 -7.08 -11.71 3.64
CA LEU A 181 -8.41 -12.30 3.58
C LEU A 181 -8.44 -13.59 2.74
N GLU A 182 -7.80 -13.60 1.57
CA GLU A 182 -7.76 -14.78 0.70
C GLU A 182 -6.96 -15.94 1.32
N LEU A 183 -5.79 -15.65 1.92
CA LEU A 183 -4.97 -16.66 2.61
C LEU A 183 -5.76 -17.31 3.76
N ARG A 184 -6.53 -16.52 4.51
CA ARG A 184 -7.39 -17.01 5.59
C ARG A 184 -8.59 -17.80 5.05
N ASP A 185 -9.37 -17.19 4.18
CA ASP A 185 -10.68 -17.70 3.77
C ASP A 185 -10.59 -18.89 2.81
N THR A 186 -9.67 -18.83 1.85
CA THR A 186 -9.57 -19.83 0.78
C THR A 186 -8.53 -20.89 1.11
N TYR A 187 -7.40 -20.50 1.69
CA TYR A 187 -6.28 -21.40 1.95
C TYR A 187 -6.19 -21.88 3.40
N GLY A 188 -7.06 -21.40 4.29
CA GLY A 188 -7.11 -21.82 5.69
C GLY A 188 -5.83 -21.52 6.46
N ILE A 189 -5.05 -20.53 6.02
CA ILE A 189 -3.79 -20.16 6.68
C ILE A 189 -4.11 -19.41 7.97
N ASP A 190 -3.61 -19.92 9.09
CA ASP A 190 -3.65 -19.23 10.36
C ASP A 190 -2.71 -18.01 10.33
N LEU A 191 -3.27 -16.86 10.00
CA LEU A 191 -2.52 -15.62 9.88
C LEU A 191 -2.04 -15.09 11.22
N GLN A 192 -2.73 -15.35 12.33
CA GLN A 192 -2.32 -14.84 13.64
C GLN A 192 -0.99 -15.44 14.10
N SER A 193 -0.68 -16.68 13.71
CA SER A 193 0.64 -17.29 13.97
C SER A 193 1.68 -16.95 12.89
N LYS A 194 1.27 -16.83 11.62
CA LYS A 194 2.20 -16.67 10.49
C LYS A 194 2.59 -15.23 10.18
N ILE A 195 1.70 -14.27 10.40
CA ILE A 195 1.90 -12.86 10.04
C ILE A 195 1.87 -12.02 11.32
N ALA A 196 2.97 -11.32 11.57
CA ALA A 196 3.11 -10.42 12.71
C ALA A 196 2.27 -9.15 12.54
N ALA A 197 2.16 -8.65 11.31
CA ALA A 197 1.51 -7.36 11.07
C ALA A 197 1.01 -7.17 9.63
N ILE A 198 -0.01 -6.33 9.47
CA ILE A 198 -0.42 -5.72 8.20
C ILE A 198 -0.15 -4.22 8.25
N CYS A 199 0.60 -3.68 7.29
CA CYS A 199 0.88 -2.24 7.19
C CYS A 199 0.15 -1.66 5.98
N ALA A 200 -0.88 -0.86 6.22
CA ALA A 200 -1.76 -0.29 5.22
C ALA A 200 -1.67 1.24 5.19
N GLY A 201 -0.96 1.79 4.21
CA GLY A 201 -0.88 3.23 4.00
C GLY A 201 -2.02 3.72 3.12
N TYR A 202 -2.87 4.61 3.65
CA TYR A 202 -3.86 5.42 2.93
C TYR A 202 -4.63 4.62 1.88
N GLY A 203 -5.14 3.46 2.33
CA GLY A 203 -5.81 2.49 1.48
C GLY A 203 -7.21 2.91 1.10
N ILE A 204 -7.73 2.28 0.05
CA ILE A 204 -9.13 2.34 -0.36
C ILE A 204 -9.77 0.99 -0.01
N TYR A 205 -10.94 0.99 0.61
CA TYR A 205 -11.63 -0.21 1.09
C TYR A 205 -13.13 -0.21 0.78
N ASP A 206 -13.69 0.93 0.35
CA ASP A 206 -15.04 1.03 -0.22
C ASP A 206 -15.00 1.60 -1.65
N LEU A 207 -15.20 0.72 -2.63
CA LEU A 207 -15.24 1.06 -4.07
C LEU A 207 -16.59 1.68 -4.49
N THR A 208 -17.48 1.97 -3.53
CA THR A 208 -18.63 2.88 -3.69
C THR A 208 -18.38 4.29 -3.17
N TYR A 209 -17.14 4.56 -2.73
CA TYR A 209 -16.59 5.85 -2.34
C TYR A 209 -17.10 6.38 -1.01
N THR A 210 -16.16 6.61 -0.08
CA THR A 210 -16.43 7.21 1.23
C THR A 210 -16.65 8.73 1.15
N PRO A 211 -17.25 9.36 2.17
CA PRO A 211 -17.53 10.79 2.17
C PRO A 211 -16.30 11.69 1.95
N SER A 212 -15.15 11.37 2.54
CA SER A 212 -13.91 12.13 2.34
C SER A 212 -13.51 12.21 0.86
N LEU A 213 -13.65 11.10 0.11
CA LEU A 213 -13.35 11.06 -1.31
C LEU A 213 -14.35 11.88 -2.12
N LEU A 214 -15.65 11.73 -1.82
CA LEU A 214 -16.72 12.43 -2.54
C LEU A 214 -16.70 13.96 -2.30
N SER A 215 -16.25 14.38 -1.13
CA SER A 215 -16.15 15.79 -0.72
C SER A 215 -14.84 16.47 -1.15
N GLN A 216 -13.84 15.70 -1.61
CA GLN A 216 -12.56 16.22 -2.05
C GLN A 216 -12.73 17.20 -3.23
N LYS A 217 -12.01 18.31 -3.16
CA LYS A 217 -12.00 19.38 -4.18
C LYS A 217 -10.61 19.68 -4.72
N ARG A 218 -9.56 19.25 -4.01
CA ARG A 218 -8.16 19.48 -4.37
C ARG A 218 -7.62 18.34 -5.21
N ASN A 219 -6.66 18.67 -6.08
CA ASN A 219 -6.03 17.72 -6.99
C ASN A 219 -4.57 17.49 -6.57
N ILE A 220 -4.39 16.87 -5.41
CA ILE A 220 -3.06 16.65 -4.82
C ILE A 220 -2.74 15.17 -4.84
N VAL A 221 -1.85 14.76 -5.74
CA VAL A 221 -1.47 13.35 -6.00
C VAL A 221 -2.63 12.50 -6.53
N ILE A 222 -3.75 12.47 -5.81
CA ILE A 222 -4.99 11.83 -6.20
C ILE A 222 -6.17 12.77 -5.98
N SER A 223 -7.02 12.90 -7.00
CA SER A 223 -8.31 13.58 -6.91
C SER A 223 -9.46 12.58 -6.87
N LYS A 224 -10.66 13.07 -6.58
CA LYS A 224 -11.89 12.28 -6.69
C LYS A 224 -12.04 11.66 -8.08
N GLU A 225 -11.88 12.47 -9.12
CA GLU A 225 -12.02 12.05 -10.51
C GLU A 225 -10.93 11.05 -10.91
N LEU A 226 -9.68 11.27 -10.49
CA LEU A 226 -8.58 10.37 -10.77
C LEU A 226 -8.78 9.01 -10.08
N MET A 227 -9.22 9.00 -8.82
CA MET A 227 -9.57 7.77 -8.10
C MET A 227 -10.72 7.02 -8.79
N MET A 228 -11.76 7.73 -9.24
CA MET A 228 -12.86 7.10 -9.98
C MET A 228 -12.40 6.48 -11.30
N LYS A 229 -11.47 7.12 -12.02
CA LYS A 229 -10.86 6.55 -13.23
C LYS A 229 -10.04 5.29 -12.95
N PHE A 230 -9.24 5.28 -11.87
CA PHE A 230 -8.53 4.07 -11.43
C PHE A 230 -9.50 2.93 -11.10
N ALA A 231 -10.55 3.22 -10.33
CA ALA A 231 -11.58 2.24 -9.99
C ALA A 231 -12.30 1.71 -11.24
N GLU A 232 -12.57 2.55 -12.23
CA GLU A 232 -13.20 2.12 -13.48
C GLU A 232 -12.27 1.24 -14.33
N ALA A 233 -10.99 1.59 -14.45
CA ALA A 233 -10.04 0.76 -15.17
C ALA A 233 -9.90 -0.64 -14.55
N ALA A 234 -9.88 -0.72 -13.22
CA ALA A 234 -9.67 -1.98 -12.50
C ALA A 234 -10.94 -2.82 -12.30
N PHE A 235 -12.08 -2.16 -12.05
CA PHE A 235 -13.35 -2.79 -11.64
C PHE A 235 -14.54 -2.41 -12.54
N GLY A 236 -14.32 -1.80 -13.71
CA GLY A 236 -15.38 -1.34 -14.63
C GLY A 236 -16.32 -2.43 -15.12
N HIS A 237 -15.82 -3.67 -15.22
CA HIS A 237 -16.63 -4.83 -15.56
C HIS A 237 -17.62 -5.24 -14.44
N ILE A 238 -17.50 -4.66 -13.24
CA ILE A 238 -18.43 -4.83 -12.13
C ILE A 238 -19.32 -3.58 -12.05
N PRO A 239 -20.66 -3.72 -12.23
CA PRO A 239 -21.59 -2.60 -12.11
C PRO A 239 -21.43 -1.88 -10.77
N PHE A 240 -21.49 -0.55 -10.76
CA PHE A 240 -21.27 0.26 -9.56
C PHE A 240 -22.13 -0.18 -8.36
N ARG A 241 -23.41 -0.51 -8.60
CA ARG A 241 -24.34 -1.02 -7.57
C ARG A 241 -23.87 -2.31 -6.87
N ASP A 242 -23.03 -3.09 -7.54
CA ASP A 242 -22.52 -4.38 -7.07
C ASP A 242 -21.11 -4.26 -6.48
N ARG A 243 -20.50 -3.06 -6.45
CA ARG A 243 -19.14 -2.84 -5.93
C ARG A 243 -19.05 -2.91 -4.40
N LYS A 244 -20.17 -2.89 -3.67
CA LYS A 244 -20.21 -3.21 -2.23
C LYS A 244 -19.94 -4.68 -1.90
N ARG A 245 -19.77 -5.55 -2.91
CA ARG A 245 -19.44 -6.96 -2.68
C ARG A 245 -18.16 -7.10 -1.83
N PRO A 246 -18.09 -8.04 -0.87
CA PRO A 246 -16.97 -8.14 0.08
C PRO A 246 -15.59 -8.45 -0.51
N ASP A 247 -15.51 -8.99 -1.73
CA ASP A 247 -14.26 -9.29 -2.45
C ASP A 247 -13.73 -8.08 -3.25
N VAL A 248 -14.51 -6.99 -3.34
CA VAL A 248 -14.14 -5.73 -4.00
C VAL A 248 -13.98 -4.63 -2.94
N SER A 249 -15.04 -4.39 -2.16
CA SER A 249 -15.02 -3.43 -1.05
C SER A 249 -14.79 -4.18 0.25
N LEU A 250 -13.51 -4.36 0.59
CA LEU A 250 -13.07 -5.15 1.75
C LEU A 250 -13.61 -4.62 3.08
N LEU A 251 -14.03 -3.35 3.13
CA LEU A 251 -14.74 -2.77 4.27
C LEU A 251 -16.02 -3.56 4.64
N TYR A 252 -16.61 -4.33 3.71
CA TYR A 252 -17.81 -5.14 3.95
C TYR A 252 -17.52 -6.62 4.23
N LYS A 253 -16.25 -7.05 4.25
CA LYS A 253 -15.83 -8.44 4.53
C LYS A 253 -15.73 -8.72 6.03
N ASP A 254 -15.85 -9.98 6.45
CA ASP A 254 -15.50 -10.37 7.82
C ASP A 254 -13.98 -10.21 8.04
N LEU A 255 -13.60 -9.40 9.03
CA LEU A 255 -12.22 -9.07 9.36
C LEU A 255 -11.72 -9.81 10.60
N SER A 256 -12.53 -10.73 11.17
CA SER A 256 -12.16 -11.50 12.35
C SER A 256 -10.89 -12.34 12.12
N ASN A 257 -10.12 -12.57 13.19
CA ASN A 257 -8.90 -13.40 13.13
C ASN A 257 -7.83 -12.90 12.15
N LEU A 258 -7.82 -11.61 11.80
CA LEU A 258 -6.72 -11.00 11.07
C LEU A 258 -5.60 -10.53 12.03
N PRO A 259 -4.34 -10.46 11.55
CA PRO A 259 -3.21 -9.95 12.33
C PRO A 259 -3.40 -8.50 12.81
N PRO A 260 -2.53 -8.03 13.74
CA PRO A 260 -2.42 -6.61 14.04
C PRO A 260 -2.24 -5.77 12.78
N ALA A 261 -2.96 -4.66 12.66
CA ALA A 261 -2.88 -3.78 11.51
C ALA A 261 -2.49 -2.35 11.87
N HIS A 262 -1.67 -1.71 11.04
CA HIS A 262 -1.36 -0.29 11.11
C HIS A 262 -1.95 0.42 9.89
N PHE A 263 -2.84 1.37 10.14
CA PHE A 263 -3.44 2.25 9.16
C PHE A 263 -2.79 3.63 9.25
N LEU A 264 -2.17 4.08 8.17
CA LEU A 264 -1.49 5.39 8.10
C LEU A 264 -2.20 6.29 7.10
N VAL A 265 -2.62 7.49 7.47
CA VAL A 265 -3.28 8.40 6.53
C VAL A 265 -3.03 9.87 6.86
N GLY A 266 -3.10 10.76 5.87
CA GLY A 266 -3.00 12.20 6.06
C GLY A 266 -4.37 12.89 6.17
N THR A 267 -4.46 14.03 6.84
CA THR A 267 -5.75 14.75 6.99
C THR A 267 -6.23 15.43 5.70
N ILE A 268 -5.37 15.58 4.68
CA ILE A 268 -5.73 16.16 3.36
C ILE A 268 -6.00 15.04 2.33
N ASP A 269 -5.85 13.78 2.72
CA ASP A 269 -6.07 12.62 1.86
C ASP A 269 -7.56 12.40 1.57
N PRO A 270 -7.99 12.24 0.30
CA PRO A 270 -9.36 11.85 0.01
C PRO A 270 -9.75 10.46 0.54
N LEU A 271 -8.80 9.58 0.88
CA LEU A 271 -9.04 8.24 1.43
C LEU A 271 -8.94 8.19 2.97
N LEU A 272 -9.06 9.35 3.62
CA LEU A 272 -9.09 9.47 5.08
C LEU A 272 -10.17 8.58 5.72
N ASP A 273 -11.40 8.67 5.24
CA ASP A 273 -12.52 7.92 5.81
C ASP A 273 -12.35 6.41 5.60
N ASP A 274 -11.79 5.97 4.47
CA ASP A 274 -11.49 4.55 4.23
C ASP A 274 -10.57 3.98 5.33
N SER A 275 -9.50 4.72 5.67
CA SER A 275 -8.56 4.31 6.70
C SER A 275 -9.20 4.32 8.11
N ILE A 276 -9.99 5.36 8.42
CA ILE A 276 -10.72 5.46 9.69
C ILE A 276 -11.72 4.30 9.83
N PHE A 277 -12.54 4.06 8.81
CA PHE A 277 -13.58 3.04 8.83
C PHE A 277 -12.99 1.65 8.91
N MET A 278 -11.90 1.40 8.18
CA MET A 278 -11.23 0.10 8.22
C MET A 278 -10.59 -0.16 9.59
N ALA A 279 -9.88 0.81 10.16
CA ALA A 279 -9.29 0.68 11.49
C ALA A 279 -10.35 0.47 12.58
N ALA A 280 -11.44 1.24 12.54
CA ALA A 280 -12.56 1.09 13.46
C ALA A 280 -13.18 -0.31 13.35
N LYS A 281 -13.42 -0.79 12.12
CA LYS A 281 -13.97 -2.14 11.91
C LYS A 281 -13.01 -3.22 12.42
N TRP A 282 -11.71 -3.08 12.16
CA TRP A 282 -10.67 -3.99 12.61
C TRP A 282 -10.67 -4.17 14.13
N ILE A 283 -10.82 -3.06 14.87
CA ILE A 283 -10.91 -3.06 16.34
C ILE A 283 -12.22 -3.70 16.79
N THR A 284 -13.35 -3.38 16.15
CA THR A 284 -14.67 -3.91 16.57
C THR A 284 -14.79 -5.43 16.47
N VAL A 285 -14.02 -6.07 15.58
CA VAL A 285 -13.97 -7.54 15.46
C VAL A 285 -12.95 -8.18 16.41
N GLY A 286 -12.29 -7.39 17.26
CA GLY A 286 -11.36 -7.86 18.30
C GLY A 286 -9.90 -7.98 17.87
N SER A 287 -9.54 -7.59 16.65
CA SER A 287 -8.15 -7.54 16.20
C SER A 287 -7.46 -6.25 16.67
N GLU A 288 -6.14 -6.30 16.91
CA GLU A 288 -5.34 -5.12 17.22
C GLU A 288 -5.26 -4.22 15.97
N ALA A 289 -5.53 -2.92 16.13
CA ALA A 289 -5.22 -1.95 15.08
C ALA A 289 -4.72 -0.63 15.66
N GLU A 290 -3.79 -0.02 14.95
CA GLU A 290 -3.27 1.31 15.19
C GLU A 290 -3.61 2.20 14.00
N LEU A 291 -4.20 3.36 14.26
CA LEU A 291 -4.54 4.35 13.24
C LEU A 291 -3.72 5.60 13.51
N GLU A 292 -2.76 5.88 12.62
CA GLU A 292 -1.95 7.08 12.67
C GLU A 292 -2.46 8.08 11.61
N ILE A 293 -2.91 9.25 12.09
CA ILE A 293 -3.39 10.34 11.23
C ILE A 293 -2.39 11.49 11.28
N ILE A 294 -1.73 11.75 10.16
CA ILE A 294 -0.70 12.78 10.03
C ILE A 294 -1.34 14.11 9.59
N GLU A 295 -1.35 15.08 10.51
CA GLU A 295 -1.96 16.40 10.30
C GLU A 295 -1.29 17.16 9.14
N GLY A 296 -2.08 17.66 8.19
CA GLY A 296 -1.57 18.42 7.05
C GLY A 296 -0.89 17.59 5.94
N ALA A 297 -0.85 16.26 6.07
CA ALA A 297 -0.31 15.38 5.04
C ALA A 297 -1.35 15.07 3.94
N CYS A 298 -0.90 14.98 2.69
CA CYS A 298 -1.71 14.57 1.54
C CYS A 298 -1.58 13.06 1.25
N HIS A 299 -2.31 12.58 0.25
CA HIS A 299 -2.15 11.20 -0.22
C HIS A 299 -0.72 10.90 -0.65
N ALA A 300 -0.25 9.69 -0.35
CA ALA A 300 1.10 9.20 -0.66
C ALA A 300 2.27 10.02 -0.09
N PHE A 301 2.06 10.79 0.98
CA PHE A 301 3.10 11.64 1.59
C PHE A 301 4.37 10.88 2.04
N THR A 302 4.32 9.57 2.21
CA THR A 302 5.52 8.74 2.49
C THR A 302 6.35 8.41 1.25
N LEU A 303 5.77 8.54 0.04
CA LEU A 303 6.40 8.23 -1.24
C LEU A 303 6.93 9.48 -1.97
N PHE A 304 6.58 10.67 -1.48
CA PHE A 304 7.05 11.97 -1.96
C PHE A 304 7.82 12.71 -0.86
N PRO A 305 8.76 13.61 -1.19
CA PRO A 305 9.50 14.38 -0.19
C PRO A 305 8.63 15.49 0.41
N MET A 306 7.78 15.13 1.38
CA MET A 306 6.86 16.02 2.10
C MET A 306 7.41 16.51 3.44
N GLY A 307 8.74 16.57 3.54
CA GLY A 307 9.44 17.06 4.73
C GLY A 307 9.13 16.21 5.96
N GLU A 308 8.89 16.86 7.08
CA GLU A 308 8.70 16.19 8.37
C GLU A 308 7.44 15.29 8.40
N ALA A 309 6.42 15.55 7.57
CA ALA A 309 5.29 14.62 7.42
C ALA A 309 5.75 13.24 6.92
N THR A 310 6.63 13.18 5.92
CA THR A 310 7.19 11.92 5.40
C THR A 310 7.93 11.16 6.50
N GLU A 311 8.74 11.88 7.27
CA GLU A 311 9.54 11.31 8.36
C GLU A 311 8.65 10.74 9.46
N GLN A 312 7.63 11.49 9.89
CA GLN A 312 6.67 11.02 10.89
C GLN A 312 5.93 9.76 10.42
N GLY A 313 5.48 9.72 9.16
CA GLY A 313 4.79 8.55 8.61
C GLY A 313 5.67 7.29 8.56
N ILE A 314 6.92 7.43 8.11
CA ILE A 314 7.89 6.32 8.09
C ILE A 314 8.19 5.84 9.51
N GLN A 315 8.40 6.76 10.46
CA GLN A 315 8.64 6.42 11.86
C GLN A 315 7.46 5.70 12.50
N ALA A 316 6.22 6.09 12.20
CA ALA A 316 5.02 5.41 12.68
C ALA A 316 4.97 3.95 12.21
N VAL A 317 5.18 3.71 10.92
CA VAL A 317 5.23 2.35 10.35
C VAL A 317 6.35 1.53 10.98
N VAL A 318 7.57 2.05 11.05
CA VAL A 318 8.72 1.33 11.62
C VAL A 318 8.52 1.05 13.11
N GLY A 319 8.01 2.02 13.86
CA GLY A 319 7.72 1.87 15.29
C GLY A 319 6.68 0.77 15.55
N PHE A 320 5.63 0.72 14.75
CA PHE A 320 4.65 -0.37 14.80
C PHE A 320 5.28 -1.72 14.47
N LEU A 321 6.07 -1.80 13.40
CA LEU A 321 6.77 -3.03 13.00
C LEU A 321 7.67 -3.58 14.10
N HIS A 322 8.46 -2.72 14.76
CA HIS A 322 9.30 -3.14 15.89
C HIS A 322 8.48 -3.76 17.01
N ARG A 323 7.39 -3.11 17.44
CA ARG A 323 6.51 -3.63 18.49
C ARG A 323 5.91 -4.98 18.12
N GLN A 324 5.44 -5.16 16.88
CA GLN A 324 4.82 -6.43 16.48
C GLN A 324 5.84 -7.56 16.29
N LEU A 325 7.05 -7.26 15.79
CA LEU A 325 8.09 -8.29 15.61
C LEU A 325 8.68 -8.78 16.94
N GLU A 326 8.72 -7.92 17.97
CA GLU A 326 9.18 -8.30 19.31
C GLU A 326 8.24 -9.29 20.01
N LYS A 327 6.91 -9.11 19.87
CA LYS A 327 5.89 -10.02 20.46
C LYS A 327 5.98 -11.47 19.96
N VAL A 328 6.62 -11.70 18.83
CA VAL A 328 6.75 -13.02 18.20
C VAL A 328 7.88 -13.84 18.82
N HIS A 329 8.83 -13.17 19.49
CA HIS A 329 10.00 -13.79 20.11
C HIS A 329 9.80 -14.10 21.61
N THR A 330 8.62 -13.81 22.15
CA THR A 330 8.18 -14.12 23.52
C THR A 330 7.12 -15.20 23.52
#